data_AF-A0A816C9C3-F1
#
_entry.id   AF-A0A816C9C3-F1
#
_cell.length_a   1.000
_cell.length_b   1.000
_cell.length_c   1.000
_cell.angle_alpha   90.00
_cell.angle_beta   90.00
_cell.angle_gamma   90.00
#
_symmetry.space_group_name_H-M   'P 1'
#
loop_
_entity.id
_entity.type
_entity.pdbx_description
1 polymer ?
#
loop_
_entity_poly.entity_id
_entity_poly.type
_entity_poly.pdbx_seq_one_letter_code
_entity_poly.pdbx_strand_id
1 'polypeptide(L)'
;MLDIEKLVYNLSDKELTHPQLKLLGRGWKFCIEQKMNETLNVKTEIEYGMQIIKQKIPEGNPSWIKICDQIKIIANDMLKRTEKKSIGNLSNEELQALRELKLDKTIVILKADKGNAVVIMNKKDYVEKVNEMLKVSKKFIVGNVDETMEEEQKINRRLTQLKRNKKITAKEYEIICIRKLNTNDVLHSKSSQTKLSS
;
A
#
# COMPACT_ATOMS: atom_id res chain seq x y z
N MET A 1 -15.26 26.27 6.75
CA MET A 1 -13.85 26.05 7.13
C MET A 1 -13.86 24.95 8.17
N LEU A 2 -13.28 23.77 7.90
CA LEU A 2 -13.26 22.67 8.87
C LEU A 2 -12.27 23.03 9.98
N ASP A 3 -12.70 23.00 11.25
CA ASP A 3 -11.80 23.18 12.38
C ASP A 3 -10.78 22.04 12.39
N ILE A 4 -9.57 22.34 11.92
CA ILE A 4 -8.43 21.41 11.85
C ILE A 4 -8.14 20.84 13.25
N GLU A 5 -8.31 21.67 14.28
CA GLU A 5 -8.14 21.30 15.69
C GLU A 5 -9.17 20.29 16.20
N LYS A 6 -10.33 20.17 15.54
CA LYS A 6 -11.36 19.19 15.91
C LYS A 6 -11.11 17.80 15.34
N LEU A 7 -10.26 17.69 14.32
CA LEU A 7 -10.00 16.43 13.61
C LEU A 7 -8.66 15.78 13.95
N VAL A 8 -7.74 16.50 14.60
CA VAL A 8 -6.43 15.97 14.96
C VAL A 8 -6.28 15.96 16.47
N TYR A 9 -6.21 14.77 17.06
CA TYR A 9 -5.98 14.57 18.48
C TYR A 9 -4.53 14.15 18.71
N ASN A 10 -3.70 15.09 19.16
CA ASN A 10 -2.31 14.81 19.50
C ASN A 10 -2.20 14.40 20.98
N LEU A 11 -1.94 13.12 21.22
CA LEU A 11 -1.66 12.53 22.53
C LEU A 11 -0.19 12.12 22.67
N SER A 12 0.66 12.58 21.76
CA SER A 12 2.11 12.36 21.81
C SER A 12 2.80 13.57 22.43
N ASP A 13 4.06 13.38 22.85
CA ASP A 13 4.87 14.47 23.41
C ASP A 13 5.46 15.39 22.32
N LYS A 14 5.15 15.13 21.05
CA LYS A 14 5.70 15.87 19.91
C LYS A 14 4.81 17.02 19.51
N GLU A 15 5.43 18.18 19.26
CA GLU A 15 4.79 19.29 18.59
C GLU A 15 4.75 19.06 17.08
N LEU A 16 3.57 19.20 16.50
CA LEU A 16 3.36 19.04 15.06
C LEU A 16 3.53 20.39 14.38
N THR A 17 4.20 20.39 13.23
CA THR A 17 4.32 21.60 12.41
C THR A 17 2.99 21.97 11.76
N HIS A 18 2.83 23.24 11.37
CA HIS A 18 1.61 23.68 10.68
C HIS A 18 1.27 22.85 9.41
N PRO A 19 2.23 22.51 8.54
CA PRO A 19 1.97 21.62 7.40
C PRO A 19 1.50 20.21 7.82
N GLN A 20 2.05 19.66 8.91
CA GLN A 20 1.65 18.36 9.44
C GLN A 20 0.21 18.40 9.98
N LEU A 21 -0.15 19.44 10.75
CA LEU A 21 -1.51 19.65 11.24
C LEU A 21 -2.51 19.81 10.09
N LYS A 22 -2.16 20.61 9.08
CA LYS A 22 -3.00 20.82 7.89
C LYS A 22 -3.23 19.52 7.12
N LEU A 23 -2.17 18.74 6.91
CA LEU A 23 -2.25 17.43 6.25
C LEU A 23 -3.15 16.48 7.03
N LEU A 24 -2.93 16.32 8.33
CA LEU A 24 -3.71 15.41 9.19
C LEU A 24 -5.16 15.89 9.37
N GLY A 25 -5.38 17.21 9.35
CA GLY A 25 -6.68 17.86 9.42
C GLY A 25 -7.58 17.61 8.21
N ARG A 26 -7.04 17.10 7.08
CA ARG A 26 -7.84 16.58 5.97
C ARG A 26 -8.62 15.32 6.35
N GLY A 27 -8.20 14.67 7.44
CA GLY A 27 -8.88 13.54 8.08
C GLY A 27 -8.47 12.17 7.53
N TRP A 28 -8.82 11.12 8.27
CA TRP A 28 -8.37 9.75 8.00
C TRP A 28 -8.79 9.18 6.64
N LYS A 29 -9.96 9.58 6.12
CA LYS A 29 -10.51 9.15 4.83
C LYS A 29 -10.00 9.98 3.66
N PHE A 30 -9.09 10.93 3.88
CA PHE A 30 -8.51 11.70 2.79
C PHE A 30 -7.73 10.79 1.84
N CYS A 31 -8.10 10.80 0.56
CA CYS A 31 -7.47 9.99 -0.47
C CYS A 31 -6.45 10.85 -1.23
N ILE A 32 -5.22 10.34 -1.35
CA ILE A 32 -4.17 10.97 -2.17
C ILE A 32 -4.46 10.64 -3.63
N GLU A 33 -4.69 11.68 -4.44
CA GLU A 33 -4.99 11.52 -5.86
C GLU A 33 -3.68 11.51 -6.66
N GLN A 34 -3.41 10.39 -7.34
CA GLN A 34 -2.33 10.29 -8.30
C GLN A 34 -2.85 10.68 -9.68
N LYS A 35 -2.44 11.85 -10.17
CA LYS A 35 -2.72 12.26 -11.54
C LYS A 35 -1.67 11.67 -12.47
N MET A 36 -2.15 11.00 -13.50
CA MET A 36 -1.33 10.68 -14.67
C MET A 36 -1.20 11.99 -15.44
N ASN A 37 0.01 12.50 -15.64
CA ASN A 37 0.16 13.67 -16.48
C ASN A 37 -0.21 13.27 -17.92
N GLU A 38 -0.86 14.19 -18.65
CA GLU A 38 -1.24 13.97 -20.04
C GLU A 38 0.01 13.89 -20.92
N THR A 39 0.56 12.68 -21.06
CA THR A 39 1.71 12.42 -21.94
C THR A 39 1.38 12.64 -23.42
N LEU A 40 0.09 12.69 -23.76
CA LEU A 40 -0.40 12.88 -25.13
C LEU A 40 0.02 14.24 -25.69
N ASN A 41 -0.15 15.34 -24.94
CA ASN A 41 0.21 16.68 -25.42
C ASN A 41 1.71 16.78 -25.72
N VAL A 42 2.54 16.23 -24.83
CA VAL A 42 3.99 16.20 -25.00
C VAL A 42 4.40 15.38 -26.23
N LYS A 43 3.78 14.22 -26.46
CA LYS A 43 4.04 13.40 -27.67
C LYS A 43 3.66 14.15 -28.94
N THR A 44 2.47 14.73 -28.97
CA THR A 44 1.98 15.51 -30.12
C THR A 44 2.88 16.69 -30.44
N GLU A 45 3.35 17.44 -29.43
CA GLU A 45 4.27 18.56 -29.62
C GLU A 45 5.63 18.13 -30.19
N ILE A 46 6.18 17.02 -29.69
CA ILE A 46 7.45 16.46 -30.19
C ILE A 46 7.29 15.98 -31.64
N GLU A 47 6.21 15.27 -31.96
CA GLU A 47 5.90 14.79 -33.31
C GLU A 47 5.73 15.96 -34.29
N TYR A 48 4.99 16.98 -33.89
CA TYR A 48 4.80 18.20 -34.68
C TYR A 48 6.13 18.93 -34.92
N GLY A 49 6.96 19.07 -33.89
CA GLY A 49 8.31 19.65 -34.01
C GLY A 49 9.19 18.86 -34.98
N MET A 50 9.18 17.53 -34.89
CA MET A 50 9.91 16.67 -35.83
C MET A 50 9.43 16.84 -37.28
N GLN A 51 8.12 17.00 -37.48
CA GLN A 51 7.56 17.24 -38.81
C GLN A 51 8.04 18.56 -39.42
N ILE A 52 8.13 19.63 -38.63
CA ILE A 52 8.67 20.93 -39.08
C ILE A 52 10.15 20.79 -39.46
N ILE A 53 10.95 20.09 -38.65
CA ILE A 53 12.39 19.91 -38.93
C ILE A 53 12.56 19.08 -40.21
N LYS A 54 11.73 18.05 -40.42
CA LYS A 54 11.74 17.23 -41.64
C LYS A 54 11.49 18.03 -42.91
N GLN A 55 10.65 19.07 -42.83
CA GLN A 55 10.39 19.98 -43.96
C GLN A 55 11.61 20.88 -44.27
N LYS A 56 12.43 21.21 -43.27
CA LYS A 56 13.58 22.12 -43.42
C LYS A 56 14.90 21.38 -43.72
N ILE A 57 15.05 20.16 -43.22
CA ILE A 57 16.26 19.35 -43.35
C ILE A 57 15.86 17.97 -43.90
N PRO A 58 16.24 17.64 -45.14
CA PRO A 58 15.94 16.34 -45.74
C PRO A 58 16.66 15.20 -45.00
N GLU A 59 16.07 14.00 -45.01
CA GLU A 59 16.56 12.82 -44.29
C GLU A 59 17.98 12.38 -44.71
N GLY A 60 18.41 12.75 -45.92
CA GLY A 60 19.74 12.44 -46.44
C GLY A 60 20.88 13.32 -45.90
N ASN A 61 20.61 14.33 -45.08
CA ASN A 61 21.65 15.20 -44.53
C ASN A 61 22.36 14.52 -43.34
N PRO A 62 23.70 14.49 -43.26
CA PRO A 62 24.41 13.92 -42.10
C PRO A 62 24.03 14.56 -40.76
N SER A 63 23.62 15.83 -40.78
CA SER A 63 23.13 16.56 -39.60
C SER A 63 21.73 16.11 -39.16
N TRP A 64 20.91 15.56 -40.06
CA TRP A 64 19.58 15.03 -39.76
C TRP A 64 19.65 13.93 -38.70
N ILE A 65 20.55 12.95 -38.90
CA ILE A 65 20.73 11.82 -37.99
C ILE A 65 21.11 12.32 -36.58
N LYS A 66 22.05 13.26 -36.49
CA LYS A 66 22.49 13.85 -35.21
C LYS A 66 21.35 14.58 -34.50
N ILE A 67 20.51 15.32 -35.25
CA ILE A 67 19.37 16.04 -34.70
C ILE A 67 18.31 15.06 -34.19
N CYS A 68 17.99 14.02 -34.96
CA CYS A 68 17.02 12.99 -34.54
C CYS A 68 17.44 12.30 -33.25
N ASP A 69 18.72 11.95 -33.09
CA ASP A 69 19.19 11.30 -31.87
C ASP A 69 19.14 12.22 -30.66
N GLN A 70 19.48 13.51 -30.81
CA GLN A 70 19.33 14.50 -29.75
C GLN A 70 17.86 14.68 -29.33
N ILE A 71 16.95 14.76 -30.30
CA ILE A 71 15.52 14.88 -30.04
C ILE A 71 14.99 13.63 -29.33
N LYS A 72 15.40 12.42 -29.74
CA LYS A 72 15.02 11.18 -29.06
C LYS A 72 15.48 11.16 -27.60
N ILE A 73 16.68 11.64 -27.31
CA ILE A 73 17.21 11.72 -25.93
C ILE A 73 16.36 12.69 -25.12
N ILE A 74 16.13 13.90 -25.63
CA ILE A 74 15.34 14.94 -24.96
C ILE A 74 13.88 14.48 -24.77
N ALA A 75 13.28 13.88 -25.78
CA ALA A 75 11.93 13.35 -25.77
C ALA A 75 11.77 12.25 -24.72
N ASN A 76 12.70 11.28 -24.68
CA ASN A 76 12.68 10.24 -23.66
C ASN A 76 12.83 10.79 -22.24
N ASP A 77 13.69 11.79 -22.05
CA ASP A 77 13.89 12.44 -20.76
C ASP A 77 12.64 13.25 -20.32
N MET A 78 12.02 13.99 -21.25
CA MET A 78 10.74 14.67 -21.02
C MET A 78 9.61 13.69 -20.70
N LEU A 79 9.45 12.62 -21.49
CA LEU A 79 8.43 11.61 -21.26
C LEU A 79 8.63 10.91 -19.91
N LYS A 80 9.86 10.55 -19.54
CA LYS A 80 10.16 9.97 -18.22
C LYS A 80 9.85 10.92 -17.06
N ARG A 81 10.01 12.24 -17.24
CA ARG A 81 9.61 13.24 -16.25
C ARG A 81 8.09 13.35 -16.14
N THR A 82 7.40 13.37 -17.28
CA THR A 82 5.95 13.52 -17.36
C THR A 82 5.21 12.23 -16.96
N GLU A 83 5.77 11.05 -17.18
CA GLU A 83 5.20 9.78 -16.73
C GLU A 83 5.23 9.61 -15.20
N LYS A 84 5.98 10.46 -14.48
CA LYS A 84 5.93 10.46 -13.02
C LYS A 84 4.54 10.92 -12.57
N LYS A 85 3.87 10.03 -11.86
CA LYS A 85 2.60 10.32 -11.17
C LYS A 85 2.78 11.55 -10.29
N SER A 86 2.09 12.64 -10.64
CA SER A 86 2.05 13.82 -9.79
C SER A 86 0.95 13.61 -8.74
N ILE A 87 1.24 13.96 -7.49
CA ILE A 87 0.20 14.00 -6.47
C ILE A 87 -0.53 15.31 -6.65
N GLY A 88 -1.77 15.25 -7.14
CA GLY A 88 -2.50 16.43 -7.60
C GLY A 88 -3.17 17.24 -6.49
N ASN A 89 -3.31 16.66 -5.29
CA ASN A 89 -4.13 17.21 -4.21
C ASN A 89 -3.38 17.48 -2.90
N LEU A 90 -2.04 17.43 -2.90
CA LEU A 90 -1.16 17.82 -1.79
C LEU A 90 -0.16 18.87 -2.26
N SER A 91 0.13 19.86 -1.40
CA SER A 91 1.24 20.79 -1.65
C SER A 91 2.60 20.13 -1.42
N ASN A 92 3.69 20.77 -1.88
CA ASN A 92 5.05 20.27 -1.64
C ASN A 92 5.38 20.19 -0.14
N GLU A 93 4.88 21.16 0.64
CA GLU A 93 5.04 21.20 2.09
C GLU A 93 4.25 20.08 2.77
N GLU A 94 3.03 19.79 2.33
CA GLU A 94 2.23 18.67 2.84
C GLU A 94 2.86 17.31 2.48
N LEU A 95 3.45 17.18 1.28
CA LEU A 95 4.19 15.98 0.89
C LEU A 95 5.44 15.77 1.74
N GLN A 96 6.16 16.85 2.05
CA GLN A 96 7.32 16.80 2.92
C GLN A 96 6.91 16.42 4.35
N ALA A 97 5.85 17.03 4.88
CA ALA A 97 5.26 16.66 6.17
C ALA A 97 4.85 15.19 6.23
N LEU A 98 4.24 14.66 5.16
CA LEU A 98 3.87 13.24 5.07
C LEU A 98 5.09 12.33 5.15
N ARG A 99 6.20 12.70 4.50
CA ARG A 99 7.45 11.95 4.55
C ARG A 99 8.07 11.97 5.94
N GLU A 100 8.10 13.13 6.58
CA GLU A 100 8.61 13.29 7.94
C GLU A 100 7.82 12.45 8.94
N LEU A 101 6.48 12.55 8.92
CA LEU A 101 5.60 11.74 9.77
C LEU A 101 5.76 10.24 9.53
N LYS A 102 6.01 9.82 8.28
CA LYS A 102 6.25 8.42 7.94
C LYS A 102 7.60 7.90 8.45
N LEU A 103 8.62 8.75 8.45
CA LEU A 103 9.96 8.40 8.92
C LEU A 103 10.05 8.36 10.44
N ASP A 104 9.18 9.10 11.11
CA ASP A 104 9.11 9.15 12.56
C ASP A 104 8.56 7.85 13.17
N LYS A 105 9.46 7.01 13.66
CA LYS A 105 9.12 5.73 14.31
C LYS A 105 8.75 5.87 15.78
N THR A 106 8.83 7.07 16.37
CA THR A 106 8.53 7.27 17.79
C THR A 106 7.04 7.50 18.03
N ILE A 107 6.28 7.83 16.98
CA ILE A 107 4.84 8.07 17.04
C ILE A 107 4.07 6.98 16.28
N VAL A 108 2.80 6.86 16.61
CA VAL A 108 1.82 6.03 15.90
C VAL A 108 0.64 6.90 15.55
N ILE A 109 0.24 6.87 14.28
CA ILE A 109 -0.91 7.61 13.75
C ILE A 109 -2.05 6.62 13.54
N LEU A 110 -3.17 6.86 14.21
CA LEU A 110 -4.31 5.96 14.31
C LEU A 110 -5.58 6.64 13.82
N LYS A 111 -6.53 5.82 13.36
CA LYS A 111 -7.91 6.25 13.14
C LYS A 111 -8.60 6.42 14.49
N ALA A 112 -9.35 7.51 14.67
CA ALA A 112 -10.27 7.62 15.79
C ALA A 112 -11.43 6.61 15.67
N ASP A 113 -11.94 6.12 16.81
CA ASP A 113 -13.08 5.20 16.86
C ASP A 113 -14.32 5.78 16.14
N LYS A 114 -14.54 7.09 16.29
CA LYS A 114 -15.66 7.81 15.68
C LYS A 114 -15.18 8.92 14.74
N GLY A 115 -15.88 9.04 13.62
CA GLY A 115 -15.70 10.13 12.67
C GLY A 115 -14.51 9.97 11.72
N ASN A 116 -14.01 11.10 11.23
CA ASN A 116 -12.89 11.20 10.30
C ASN A 116 -11.59 11.69 10.98
N ALA A 117 -11.56 11.65 12.31
CA ALA A 117 -10.45 12.19 13.08
C ALA A 117 -9.24 11.26 13.10
N VAL A 118 -8.08 11.86 13.29
CA VAL A 118 -6.78 11.21 13.39
C VAL A 118 -6.25 11.39 14.80
N VAL A 119 -5.75 10.30 15.40
CA VAL A 119 -5.15 10.30 16.73
C VAL A 119 -3.66 10.01 16.58
N ILE A 120 -2.82 10.76 17.28
CA ILE A 120 -1.37 10.57 17.29
C ILE A 120 -0.96 10.23 18.71
N MET A 121 -0.13 9.23 18.88
CA MET A 121 0.31 8.77 20.20
C MET A 121 1.79 8.41 20.16
N ASN A 122 2.49 8.52 21.29
CA ASN A 122 3.80 7.92 21.41
C ASN A 122 3.70 6.40 21.20
N LYS A 123 4.67 5.84 20.50
CA LYS A 123 4.71 4.40 20.22
C LYS A 123 4.81 3.56 21.48
N LYS A 124 5.55 4.04 22.49
CA LYS A 124 5.68 3.37 23.79
C LYS A 124 4.31 3.26 24.47
N ASP A 125 3.61 4.38 24.62
CA ASP A 125 2.31 4.45 25.28
C ASP A 125 1.26 3.63 24.52
N TYR A 126 1.31 3.62 23.19
CA TYR A 126 0.46 2.77 22.38
C TYR A 126 0.69 1.28 22.67
N VAL A 127 1.95 0.84 22.68
CA VAL A 127 2.31 -0.56 22.96
C VAL A 127 1.90 -0.96 24.37
N GLU A 128 2.12 -0.08 25.35
CA GLU A 128 1.70 -0.30 26.74
C GLU A 128 0.19 -0.45 26.86
N LYS A 129 -0.60 0.48 26.28
CA LYS A 129 -2.07 0.37 26.25
C LYS A 129 -2.56 -0.89 25.58
N VAL A 130 -1.97 -1.30 24.46
CA VAL A 130 -2.33 -2.55 23.78
C VAL A 130 -2.03 -3.75 24.69
N ASN A 131 -0.86 -3.79 25.34
CA ASN A 131 -0.51 -4.86 26.26
C ASN A 131 -1.44 -4.91 27.48
N GLU A 132 -1.82 -3.76 28.04
CA GLU A 132 -2.81 -3.67 29.11
C GLU A 132 -4.17 -4.22 28.66
N MET A 133 -4.64 -3.81 27.47
CA MET A 133 -5.90 -4.33 26.90
C MET A 133 -5.87 -5.85 26.71
N LEU A 134 -4.73 -6.41 26.25
CA LEU A 134 -4.54 -7.84 26.06
C LEU A 134 -4.45 -8.61 27.40
N LYS A 135 -3.90 -8.01 28.45
CA LYS A 135 -3.82 -8.61 29.80
C LYS A 135 -5.17 -8.74 30.50
N VAL A 136 -6.21 -8.06 30.02
CA VAL A 136 -7.57 -8.17 30.59
C VAL A 136 -8.11 -9.58 30.32
N SER A 137 -7.82 -10.48 31.25
CA SER A 137 -8.06 -11.94 31.20
C SER A 137 -9.50 -12.37 30.97
N LYS A 138 -10.47 -11.46 31.13
CA LYS A 138 -11.89 -11.73 30.85
C LYS A 138 -12.27 -11.56 29.39
N LYS A 139 -11.43 -10.93 28.55
CA LYS A 139 -11.76 -10.59 27.15
C LYS A 139 -10.91 -11.36 26.13
N PHE A 140 -9.68 -11.69 26.48
CA PHE A 140 -8.74 -12.37 25.59
C PHE A 140 -8.16 -13.59 26.29
N ILE A 141 -8.16 -14.72 25.59
CA ILE A 141 -7.55 -15.97 26.04
C ILE A 141 -6.39 -16.25 25.09
N VAL A 142 -5.24 -16.63 25.63
CA VAL A 142 -4.12 -17.08 24.80
C VAL A 142 -4.49 -18.43 24.22
N GLY A 143 -4.77 -18.48 22.92
CA GLY A 143 -5.04 -19.72 22.21
C GLY A 143 -3.76 -20.55 22.11
N ASN A 144 -3.74 -21.74 22.72
CA ASN A 144 -2.64 -22.70 22.55
C ASN A 144 -2.75 -23.50 21.24
N VAL A 145 -3.92 -23.45 20.62
CA VAL A 145 -4.24 -24.12 19.36
C VAL A 145 -5.01 -23.12 18.51
N ASP A 146 -4.72 -23.10 17.21
CA ASP A 146 -5.52 -22.32 16.27
C ASP A 146 -6.90 -22.98 16.10
N GLU A 147 -7.90 -22.38 16.75
CA GLU A 147 -9.30 -22.84 16.74
C GLU A 147 -9.90 -22.90 15.32
N THR A 148 -9.30 -22.20 14.35
CA THR A 148 -9.79 -22.19 12.96
C THR A 148 -9.32 -23.41 12.16
N MET A 149 -8.32 -24.16 12.63
CA MET A 149 -7.74 -25.28 11.88
C MET A 149 -8.76 -26.36 11.49
N GLU A 150 -9.68 -26.72 12.38
CA GLU A 150 -10.67 -27.77 12.09
C GLU A 150 -11.65 -27.32 11.00
N GLU A 151 -12.09 -26.06 11.06
CA GLU A 151 -12.99 -25.46 10.08
C GLU A 151 -12.31 -25.26 8.73
N GLU A 152 -11.05 -24.81 8.72
CA GLU A 152 -10.22 -24.76 7.52
C GLU A 152 -10.09 -26.14 6.85
N GLN A 153 -9.86 -27.20 7.62
CA GLN A 153 -9.80 -28.57 7.11
C GLN A 153 -11.16 -29.02 6.52
N LYS A 154 -12.28 -28.71 7.18
CA LYS A 154 -13.62 -29.02 6.66
C LYS A 154 -13.87 -28.32 5.33
N ILE A 155 -13.50 -27.04 5.22
CA ILE A 155 -13.62 -26.27 3.98
C ILE A 155 -12.75 -26.89 2.88
N ASN A 156 -11.48 -27.18 3.16
CA ASN A 156 -10.57 -27.78 2.17
C ASN A 156 -11.02 -29.17 1.70
N ARG A 157 -11.56 -30.00 2.59
CA ARG A 157 -12.17 -31.29 2.21
C ARG A 157 -13.32 -31.09 1.23
N ARG A 158 -14.18 -30.10 1.46
CA ARG A 158 -15.32 -29.79 0.58
C ARG A 158 -14.86 -29.22 -0.76
N LEU A 159 -13.86 -28.34 -0.78
CA LEU A 159 -13.23 -27.86 -2.01
C LEU A 159 -12.60 -29.00 -2.82
N THR A 160 -11.96 -29.96 -2.15
CA THR A 160 -11.38 -31.14 -2.81
C THR A 160 -12.46 -32.00 -3.46
N GLN A 161 -13.60 -32.16 -2.80
CA GLN A 161 -14.75 -32.89 -3.35
C GLN A 161 -15.37 -32.17 -4.56
N LEU A 162 -15.47 -30.84 -4.52
CA LEU A 162 -15.94 -30.04 -5.66
C LEU A 162 -15.00 -30.15 -6.87
N LYS A 163 -13.69 -30.16 -6.64
CA LYS A 163 -12.67 -30.39 -7.69
C LYS A 163 -12.81 -31.78 -8.30
N ARG A 164 -12.95 -32.82 -7.47
CA ARG A 164 -13.17 -34.22 -7.94
C ARG A 164 -14.44 -34.34 -8.77
N ASN A 165 -15.50 -33.67 -8.36
CA ASN A 165 -16.78 -33.64 -9.06
C ASN A 165 -16.80 -32.69 -10.27
N LYS A 166 -15.64 -32.14 -10.68
CA LYS A 166 -15.47 -31.21 -11.81
C LYS A 166 -16.39 -29.97 -11.76
N LYS A 167 -16.84 -29.57 -10.56
CA LYS A 167 -17.62 -28.34 -10.37
C LYS A 167 -16.75 -27.08 -10.32
N ILE A 168 -15.47 -27.25 -10.02
CA ILE A 168 -14.46 -26.20 -10.03
C ILE A 168 -13.20 -26.71 -10.74
N THR A 169 -12.51 -25.82 -11.43
CA THR A 169 -11.24 -26.11 -12.11
C THR A 169 -10.08 -26.17 -11.11
N ALA A 170 -8.95 -26.74 -11.53
CA ALA A 170 -7.75 -26.78 -10.71
C ALA A 170 -7.22 -25.38 -10.35
N LYS A 171 -7.39 -24.41 -11.26
CA LYS A 171 -6.97 -23.02 -11.08
C LYS A 171 -7.84 -22.30 -10.05
N GLU A 172 -9.16 -22.49 -10.10
CA GLU A 172 -10.09 -21.93 -9.11
C GLU A 172 -9.88 -22.55 -7.73
N TYR A 173 -9.64 -23.86 -7.66
CA TYR A 173 -9.30 -24.52 -6.40
C TYR A 173 -8.04 -23.91 -5.76
N GLU A 174 -7.00 -23.63 -6.54
CA GLU A 174 -5.76 -23.06 -6.00
C GLU A 174 -5.96 -21.65 -5.42
N ILE A 175 -6.87 -20.87 -5.99
CA ILE A 175 -7.21 -19.52 -5.52
C ILE A 175 -7.99 -19.57 -4.19
N ILE A 176 -8.90 -20.55 -4.04
CA ILE A 176 -9.90 -20.56 -2.96
C ILE A 176 -9.47 -21.44 -1.77
N CYS A 177 -8.48 -22.33 -1.95
CA CYS A 177 -7.99 -23.21 -0.88
C CYS A 177 -7.40 -22.41 0.30
N ILE A 178 -7.88 -22.69 1.51
CA ILE A 178 -7.41 -22.00 2.72
C ILE A 178 -6.19 -22.74 3.24
N ARG A 179 -5.03 -22.07 3.31
CA ARG A 179 -3.69 -22.65 3.57
C ARG A 179 -3.36 -23.75 2.57
N LYS A 180 -2.36 -23.50 1.71
CA LYS A 180 -1.80 -24.58 0.88
C LYS A 180 -1.31 -25.64 1.85
N LEU A 181 -1.91 -26.83 1.84
CA LEU A 181 -1.47 -27.96 2.67
C LEU A 181 -0.02 -28.26 2.27
N ASN A 182 0.93 -27.66 2.99
CA ASN A 182 2.31 -28.10 2.93
C ASN A 182 2.32 -29.45 3.62
N THR A 183 2.82 -30.46 2.91
CA THR A 183 2.94 -31.86 3.36
C THR A 183 3.73 -32.03 4.66
N ASN A 184 4.30 -30.96 5.22
CA ASN A 184 5.10 -30.95 6.44
C ASN A 184 4.27 -30.74 7.72
N ASP A 185 3.05 -30.21 7.66
CA ASP A 185 2.23 -29.94 8.86
C ASP A 185 1.62 -31.20 9.49
N VAL A 186 1.64 -32.32 8.76
CA VAL A 186 1.14 -33.62 9.27
C VAL A 186 2.10 -34.23 10.30
N LEU A 187 3.39 -33.87 10.28
CA LEU A 187 4.39 -34.52 11.12
C LEU A 187 4.37 -34.04 12.58
N HIS A 188 4.04 -32.78 12.85
CA HIS A 188 3.97 -32.26 14.22
C HIS A 188 2.73 -32.71 15.01
N SER A 189 1.67 -33.14 14.32
CA SER A 189 0.45 -33.64 15.00
C SER A 189 0.59 -35.08 15.52
N LYS A 190 1.56 -35.86 15.02
CA LYS A 190 1.73 -37.28 15.39
C LYS A 190 2.80 -37.53 16.45
N SER A 191 3.72 -36.60 16.69
CA SER A 191 4.81 -36.79 17.67
C SER A 191 4.40 -36.60 19.13
N SER A 192 3.22 -36.04 19.40
CA SER A 192 2.76 -35.75 20.77
C SER A 192 1.83 -36.82 21.37
N GLN A 193 1.49 -37.88 20.63
CA GLN A 193 0.59 -38.95 21.11
C GLN A 193 1.28 -40.26 21.53
N THR A 194 2.60 -40.41 21.38
CA THR A 194 3.31 -41.69 21.64
C THR A 194 4.19 -41.74 22.89
N LYS A 195 4.14 -40.73 23.79
CA LYS A 195 4.87 -40.78 25.08
C LYS A 195 3.92 -40.75 26.29
N LEU A 196 2.99 -41.69 26.38
CA LEU A 196 2.25 -42.02 27.60
C LEU A 196 1.69 -43.44 27.51
N SER A 197 2.58 -44.43 27.44
CA SER A 197 2.28 -45.85 27.70
C SER A 197 3.57 -46.66 27.65
N SER A 198 4.32 -46.66 28.75
CA SER A 198 5.18 -47.74 29.25
C SER A 198 5.63 -47.37 30.66
#